data_AF-A0A937IEN3-F1
#
_entry.id   AF-A0A937IEN3-F1
#
_cell.length_a   1.000
_cell.length_b   1.000
_cell.length_c   1.000
_cell.angle_alpha   90.00
_cell.angle_beta   90.00
_cell.angle_gamma   90.00
#
_symmetry.space_group_name_H-M   'P 1'
#
loop_
_entity.id
_entity.type
_entity.pdbx_description
1 polymer ?
#
loop_
_entity_poly.entity_id
_entity_poly.type
_entity_poly.pdbx_seq_one_letter_code
_entity_poly.pdbx_strand_id
1 'polypeptide(L)'
;MKRIKLGILQTNHDKSVEVGDAFPDDAHRFRDLFDAQEIRFEYRVYMTIGGEVPKSLDEQDAYLITGSPLSVLDTHVFTAELISFIRSCDLAKKPLIGACFGHQIIAVALAGIVKKTSSGYNVGVEKTHFFEKKPWMQSNIQKLGMYVFHEDEVTQLPEGAKLLGSTPNCKIASFSKGNHIFTTQAHPEFTPDFMTSVVTYTAQKDQNFNPQSALAQINDPTEGHVYADWCTEFFKGHV
;
A
#
# COMPACT_ATOMS: atom_id res chain seq x y z
N MET A 1 22.48 -13.52 -9.15
CA MET A 1 21.97 -12.13 -9.15
C MET A 1 22.02 -11.61 -7.72
N LYS A 2 22.36 -10.33 -7.51
CA LYS A 2 22.30 -9.69 -6.18
C LYS A 2 20.83 -9.64 -5.75
N ARG A 3 20.54 -10.07 -4.52
CA ARG A 3 19.19 -9.97 -3.94
C ARG A 3 18.96 -8.55 -3.43
N ILE A 4 17.71 -8.07 -3.50
CA ILE A 4 17.32 -6.81 -2.87
C ILE A 4 16.86 -7.10 -1.45
N LYS A 5 17.46 -6.44 -0.46
CA LYS A 5 17.03 -6.49 0.94
C LYS A 5 15.83 -5.58 1.13
N LEU A 6 14.64 -6.15 1.34
CA LEU A 6 13.39 -5.40 1.49
C LEU A 6 12.89 -5.48 2.94
N GLY A 7 12.81 -4.33 3.59
CA GLY A 7 12.13 -4.18 4.88
C GLY A 7 10.64 -3.98 4.71
N ILE A 8 9.81 -4.88 5.23
CA ILE A 8 8.36 -4.75 5.23
C ILE A 8 7.91 -4.27 6.61
N LEU A 9 7.42 -3.04 6.68
CA LEU A 9 6.84 -2.43 7.89
C LEU A 9 5.36 -2.81 7.95
N GLN A 10 5.06 -3.81 8.78
CA GLN A 10 3.72 -4.34 8.93
C GLN A 10 2.92 -3.52 9.94
N THR A 11 1.94 -2.77 9.43
CA THR A 11 1.09 -1.83 10.18
C THR A 11 -0.25 -2.44 10.61
N ASN A 12 -0.38 -3.76 10.47
CA ASN A 12 -1.55 -4.53 10.84
C ASN A 12 -1.16 -5.85 11.52
N HIS A 13 -2.01 -6.29 12.44
CA HIS A 13 -1.94 -7.63 13.00
C HIS A 13 -3.36 -8.06 13.35
N ASP A 14 -4.04 -8.58 12.32
CA ASP A 14 -5.40 -9.08 12.45
C ASP A 14 -5.41 -10.36 13.29
N LYS A 15 -6.23 -10.36 14.35
CA LYS A 15 -6.42 -11.50 15.27
C LYS A 15 -7.85 -12.05 15.22
N SER A 16 -8.63 -11.64 14.22
CA SER A 16 -9.96 -12.21 13.98
C SER A 16 -9.82 -13.65 13.48
N VAL A 17 -10.81 -14.48 13.78
CA VAL A 17 -10.83 -15.86 13.28
C VAL A 17 -11.15 -15.87 11.78
N GLU A 18 -12.01 -14.96 11.35
CA GLU A 18 -12.53 -14.89 9.99
C GLU A 18 -11.48 -14.44 8.96
N VAL A 19 -10.55 -13.58 9.37
CA VAL A 19 -9.51 -13.03 8.49
C VAL A 19 -8.11 -13.38 8.99
N GLY A 20 -7.80 -13.07 10.25
CA GLY A 20 -6.46 -13.25 10.83
C GLY A 20 -5.99 -14.71 10.92
N ASP A 21 -6.86 -15.63 11.33
CA ASP A 21 -6.53 -17.07 11.40
C ASP A 21 -6.68 -17.78 10.05
N ALA A 22 -7.49 -17.25 9.14
CA ALA A 22 -7.87 -17.89 7.88
C ALA A 22 -6.93 -17.56 6.71
N PHE A 23 -6.19 -16.46 6.78
CA PHE A 23 -5.32 -15.99 5.71
C PHE A 23 -3.94 -15.62 6.24
N PRO A 24 -2.90 -15.58 5.36
CA PRO A 24 -1.60 -15.04 5.74
C PRO A 24 -1.70 -13.58 6.24
N ASP A 25 -0.65 -13.02 6.82
CA ASP A 25 -0.64 -11.57 7.12
C ASP A 25 -0.27 -10.73 5.88
N ASP A 26 -0.28 -9.40 6.04
CA ASP A 26 0.02 -8.47 4.95
C ASP A 26 1.45 -8.64 4.42
N ALA A 27 2.43 -8.86 5.29
CA ALA A 27 3.81 -9.08 4.84
C ALA A 27 3.95 -10.40 4.07
N HIS A 28 3.23 -11.46 4.43
CA HIS A 28 3.19 -12.69 3.63
C HIS A 28 2.61 -12.43 2.23
N ARG A 29 1.46 -11.75 2.12
CA ARG A 29 0.85 -11.42 0.82
C ARG A 29 1.77 -10.61 -0.09
N PHE A 30 2.45 -9.60 0.46
CA PHE A 30 3.44 -8.85 -0.32
C PHE A 30 4.63 -9.70 -0.74
N ARG A 31 5.11 -10.61 0.13
CA ARG A 31 6.17 -11.55 -0.25
C ARG A 31 5.73 -12.45 -1.40
N ASP A 32 4.53 -13.03 -1.34
CA ASP A 32 3.99 -13.84 -2.44
C ASP A 32 3.93 -13.05 -3.76
N LEU A 33 3.49 -11.78 -3.69
CA LEU A 33 3.44 -10.87 -4.84
C LEU A 33 4.84 -10.59 -5.43
N PHE A 34 5.86 -10.39 -4.59
CA PHE A 34 7.22 -10.09 -5.02
C PHE A 34 8.04 -11.34 -5.41
N ASP A 35 7.81 -12.48 -4.79
CA ASP A 35 8.50 -13.74 -5.11
C ASP A 35 8.04 -14.34 -6.44
N ALA A 36 6.90 -13.87 -6.97
CA ALA A 36 6.45 -14.13 -8.33
C ALA A 36 7.26 -13.36 -9.40
N GLN A 37 8.09 -12.40 -9.00
CA GLN A 37 8.91 -11.60 -9.91
C GLN A 37 10.25 -12.30 -10.20
N GLU A 38 10.90 -11.93 -11.32
CA GLU A 38 12.19 -12.51 -11.72
C GLU A 38 13.33 -12.23 -10.72
N ILE A 39 13.25 -11.09 -10.01
CA ILE A 39 14.25 -10.68 -9.04
C ILE A 39 13.99 -11.33 -7.68
N ARG A 40 15.07 -11.79 -7.05
CA ARG A 40 15.02 -12.37 -5.71
C ARG A 40 15.17 -11.29 -4.64
N PHE A 41 14.33 -11.38 -3.63
CA PHE A 41 14.38 -10.52 -2.44
C PHE A 41 14.91 -11.29 -1.23
N GLU A 42 15.45 -10.55 -0.27
CA GLU A 42 15.68 -10.99 1.09
C GLU A 42 14.81 -10.11 1.99
N TYR A 43 13.85 -10.72 2.69
CA TYR A 43 12.85 -9.96 3.43
C TYR A 43 13.21 -9.87 4.91
N ARG A 44 12.98 -8.70 5.49
CA ARG A 44 12.83 -8.54 6.94
C ARG A 44 11.50 -7.88 7.24
N VAL A 45 10.68 -8.54 8.05
CA VAL A 45 9.43 -7.96 8.56
C VAL A 45 9.75 -7.20 9.85
N TYR A 46 9.26 -5.97 9.93
CA TYR A 46 9.26 -5.15 11.13
C TYR A 46 7.81 -5.08 11.61
N MET A 47 7.54 -5.52 12.83
CA MET A 47 6.19 -5.48 13.42
C MET A 47 5.85 -4.07 13.88
N THR A 48 5.66 -3.17 12.92
CA THR A 48 5.48 -1.73 13.14
C THR A 48 4.22 -1.41 13.91
N ILE A 49 3.13 -2.16 13.74
CA ILE A 49 1.96 -2.02 14.62
C ILE A 49 2.30 -2.24 16.11
N GLY A 50 3.33 -3.04 16.41
CA GLY A 50 3.87 -3.26 17.75
C GLY A 50 4.98 -2.27 18.17
N GLY A 51 5.24 -1.22 17.38
CA GLY A 51 6.28 -0.23 17.64
C GLY A 51 7.66 -0.58 17.09
N GLU A 52 7.80 -1.63 16.26
CA GLU A 52 9.09 -1.92 15.65
C GLU A 52 9.29 -1.16 14.34
N VAL A 53 10.30 -0.29 14.29
CA VAL A 53 10.83 0.31 13.07
C VAL A 53 12.33 0.01 12.94
N PRO A 54 12.91 0.09 11.72
CA PRO A 54 14.36 -0.07 11.55
C PRO A 54 15.15 0.94 12.39
N LYS A 55 16.22 0.49 13.04
CA LYS A 55 17.12 1.34 13.84
C LYS A 55 18.07 2.14 12.96
N SER A 56 18.38 1.62 11.78
CA SER A 56 19.12 2.31 10.72
C SER A 56 18.45 2.12 9.37
N LEU A 57 18.51 3.16 8.54
CA LEU A 57 18.04 3.11 7.16
C LEU A 57 18.82 2.10 6.30
N ASP A 58 20.05 1.77 6.71
CA ASP A 58 20.94 0.86 5.96
C ASP A 58 20.81 -0.61 6.38
N GLU A 59 19.85 -0.93 7.25
CA GLU A 59 19.49 -2.32 7.51
C GLU A 59 18.97 -3.01 6.25
N GLN A 60 18.29 -2.26 5.37
CA GLN A 60 17.69 -2.73 4.13
C GLN A 60 18.02 -1.81 2.96
N ASP A 61 17.94 -2.35 1.75
CA ASP A 61 18.11 -1.60 0.51
C ASP A 61 16.88 -0.72 0.24
N ALA A 62 15.69 -1.23 0.58
CA ALA A 62 14.40 -0.56 0.37
C ALA A 62 13.39 -0.94 1.45
N TYR A 63 12.31 -0.16 1.54
CA TYR A 63 11.23 -0.38 2.49
C TYR A 63 9.84 -0.35 1.84
N LEU A 64 8.91 -1.09 2.42
CA LEU A 64 7.50 -1.12 2.08
C LEU A 64 6.66 -0.98 3.35
N ILE A 65 5.66 -0.10 3.34
CA ILE A 65 4.68 0.03 4.43
C ILE A 65 3.36 -0.58 3.95
N THR A 66 2.84 -1.56 4.71
CA THR A 66 1.62 -2.29 4.36
C THR A 66 0.36 -1.46 4.57
N GLY A 67 -0.77 -1.99 4.09
CA GLY A 67 -2.10 -1.55 4.49
C GLY A 67 -2.42 -1.90 5.95
N SER A 68 -3.54 -1.35 6.43
CA SER A 68 -4.07 -1.58 7.77
C SER A 68 -5.57 -1.27 7.79
N PRO A 69 -6.38 -1.97 8.61
CA PRO A 69 -7.76 -1.57 8.88
C PRO A 69 -7.86 -0.31 9.74
N LEU A 70 -6.74 0.18 10.30
CA LEU A 70 -6.67 1.39 11.11
C LEU A 70 -6.72 2.65 10.24
N SER A 71 -7.30 3.74 10.77
CA SER A 71 -7.22 5.07 10.15
C SER A 71 -5.92 5.79 10.55
N VAL A 72 -5.28 6.49 9.63
CA VAL A 72 -4.17 7.42 9.94
C VAL A 72 -4.64 8.69 10.65
N LEU A 73 -5.95 8.95 10.69
CA LEU A 73 -6.57 10.09 11.36
C LEU A 73 -6.72 9.86 12.87
N ASP A 74 -6.69 8.60 13.29
CA ASP A 74 -6.72 8.21 14.68
C ASP A 74 -5.32 8.24 15.32
N THR A 75 -5.28 8.33 16.65
CA THR A 75 -4.03 8.25 17.39
C THR A 75 -3.65 6.80 17.67
N HIS A 76 -2.50 6.37 17.14
CA HIS A 76 -1.92 5.05 17.42
C HIS A 76 -0.52 5.18 18.00
N VAL A 77 -0.14 4.27 18.89
CA VAL A 77 1.15 4.34 19.62
C VAL A 77 2.38 4.24 18.70
N PHE A 78 2.25 3.58 17.56
CA PHE A 78 3.36 3.35 16.63
C PHE A 78 3.54 4.46 15.58
N THR A 79 2.58 5.35 15.39
CA THR A 79 2.59 6.29 14.25
C THR A 79 3.67 7.35 14.39
N ALA A 80 4.02 7.77 15.61
CA ALA A 80 5.06 8.78 15.82
C ALA A 80 6.43 8.30 15.32
N GLU A 81 6.82 7.08 15.69
CA GLU A 81 8.09 6.48 15.25
C GLU A 81 8.08 6.18 13.75
N LEU A 82 6.96 5.68 13.22
CA LEU A 82 6.78 5.45 11.79
C LEU A 82 6.89 6.75 10.97
N ILE A 83 6.26 7.85 11.42
CA ILE A 83 6.36 9.16 10.78
C ILE A 83 7.81 9.66 10.78
N SER A 84 8.51 9.51 11.92
CA SER A 84 9.93 9.87 12.01
C SER A 84 10.77 9.07 11.01
N PHE A 85 10.54 7.75 10.93
CA PHE A 85 11.22 6.87 9.99
C PHE A 85 10.96 7.27 8.53
N ILE A 86 9.71 7.55 8.15
CA ILE A 86 9.34 7.99 6.79
C ILE A 86 10.08 9.29 6.42
N ARG A 87 10.14 10.25 7.34
CA ARG A 87 10.87 11.52 7.13
C ARG A 87 12.37 11.27 6.94
N SER A 88 12.95 10.35 7.69
CA SER A 88 14.35 9.94 7.51
C SER A 88 14.57 9.28 6.14
N CYS A 89 13.66 8.42 5.68
CA CYS A 89 13.71 7.86 4.33
C CYS A 89 13.64 8.95 3.25
N ASP A 90 12.73 9.93 3.37
CA ASP A 90 12.61 11.02 2.41
C ASP A 90 13.88 11.88 2.35
N LEU A 91 14.42 12.25 3.51
CA LEU A 91 15.65 13.05 3.62
C LEU A 91 16.87 12.33 3.00
N ALA A 92 17.01 11.04 3.29
CA ALA A 92 18.10 10.22 2.78
C ALA A 92 17.88 9.71 1.36
N LYS A 93 16.72 10.00 0.75
CA LYS A 93 16.28 9.44 -0.52
C LYS A 93 16.31 7.90 -0.56
N LYS A 94 15.98 7.27 0.57
CA LYS A 94 15.88 5.81 0.69
C LYS A 94 14.59 5.33 0.00
N PRO A 95 14.63 4.27 -0.83
CA PRO A 95 13.45 3.78 -1.54
C PRO A 95 12.38 3.31 -0.56
N LEU A 96 11.19 3.88 -0.72
CA LEU A 96 10.04 3.61 0.14
C LEU A 96 8.78 3.49 -0.70
N ILE A 97 8.06 2.38 -0.49
CA ILE A 97 6.73 2.16 -1.04
C ILE A 97 5.70 2.15 0.09
N GLY A 98 4.49 2.64 -0.18
CA GLY A 98 3.36 2.54 0.74
C GLY A 98 2.07 2.15 0.02
N ALA A 99 1.36 1.17 0.57
CA ALA A 99 0.08 0.68 0.08
C ALA A 99 -1.05 0.98 1.07
N CYS A 100 -2.19 1.50 0.60
CA CYS A 100 -3.37 1.85 1.41
C CYS A 100 -3.02 2.73 2.63
N PHE A 101 -3.05 2.21 3.87
CA PHE A 101 -2.55 2.91 5.05
C PHE A 101 -1.13 3.45 4.86
N GLY A 102 -0.23 2.65 4.26
CA GLY A 102 1.13 3.06 3.90
C GLY A 102 1.17 4.28 2.98
N HIS A 103 0.27 4.35 2.00
CA HIS A 103 0.15 5.51 1.12
C HIS A 103 -0.29 6.76 1.90
N GLN A 104 -1.27 6.60 2.79
CA GLN A 104 -1.83 7.68 3.59
C GLN A 104 -0.83 8.20 4.64
N ILE A 105 -0.15 7.31 5.37
CA ILE A 105 0.79 7.70 6.43
C ILE A 105 2.04 8.35 5.84
N ILE A 106 2.46 7.95 4.63
CA ILE A 106 3.53 8.66 3.90
C ILE A 106 3.08 10.08 3.56
N ALA A 107 1.84 10.27 3.10
CA ALA A 107 1.32 11.61 2.84
C ALA A 107 1.33 12.46 4.12
N VAL A 108 0.79 11.94 5.23
CA VAL A 108 0.77 12.64 6.53
C VAL A 108 2.18 12.98 7.02
N ALA A 109 3.11 12.02 6.97
CA ALA A 109 4.49 12.23 7.42
C ALA A 109 5.18 13.39 6.69
N LEU A 110 4.83 13.59 5.41
CA LEU A 110 5.39 14.59 4.52
C LEU A 110 4.47 15.82 4.34
N ALA A 111 3.59 16.07 5.31
CA ALA A 111 2.71 17.24 5.36
C ALA A 111 1.64 17.33 4.24
N GLY A 112 1.29 16.20 3.62
CA GLY A 112 0.03 16.04 2.89
C GLY A 112 -1.18 15.96 3.83
N ILE A 113 -2.38 15.97 3.26
CA ILE A 113 -3.63 15.90 4.02
C ILE A 113 -4.40 14.64 3.65
N VAL A 114 -4.77 13.86 4.66
CA VAL A 114 -5.72 12.74 4.55
C VAL A 114 -7.05 13.18 5.15
N LYS A 115 -8.16 12.74 4.55
CA LYS A 115 -9.52 12.93 5.09
C LYS A 115 -10.32 11.66 4.92
N LYS A 116 -11.26 11.46 5.83
CA LYS A 116 -12.33 10.49 5.66
C LYS A 116 -13.25 10.93 4.54
N THR A 117 -13.56 10.04 3.62
CA THR A 117 -14.46 10.30 2.51
C THR A 117 -15.89 10.46 3.02
N SER A 118 -16.66 11.35 2.39
CA SER A 118 -18.08 11.54 2.68
C SER A 118 -18.98 10.45 2.09
N SER A 119 -18.45 9.63 1.17
CA SER A 119 -19.23 8.62 0.44
C SER A 119 -19.24 7.23 1.10
N GLY A 120 -18.61 7.08 2.27
CA GLY A 120 -18.37 5.77 2.89
C GLY A 120 -17.28 4.96 2.20
N TYR A 121 -17.20 3.66 2.46
CA TYR A 121 -16.14 2.82 1.91
C TYR A 121 -16.08 2.83 0.38
N ASN A 122 -14.89 3.11 -0.17
CA ASN A 122 -14.51 2.73 -1.52
C ASN A 122 -14.01 1.28 -1.48
N VAL A 123 -14.76 0.36 -2.09
CA VAL A 123 -14.54 -1.08 -1.98
C VAL A 123 -14.84 -1.80 -3.29
N GLY A 124 -13.94 -2.68 -3.73
CA GLY A 124 -14.10 -3.46 -4.96
C GLY A 124 -12.82 -3.48 -5.79
N VAL A 125 -12.96 -3.53 -7.12
CA VAL A 125 -11.85 -3.43 -8.07
C VAL A 125 -11.93 -2.10 -8.80
N GLU A 126 -10.89 -1.27 -8.68
CA GLU A 126 -10.80 -0.01 -9.38
C GLU A 126 -9.61 0.06 -10.32
N LYS A 127 -9.83 0.67 -11.49
CA LYS A 127 -8.76 0.93 -12.46
C LYS A 127 -8.10 2.25 -12.15
N THR A 128 -6.94 2.21 -11.51
CA THR A 128 -6.08 3.38 -11.32
C THR A 128 -5.48 3.78 -12.66
N HIS A 129 -5.84 4.97 -13.14
CA HIS A 129 -5.26 5.53 -14.35
C HIS A 129 -3.98 6.30 -14.02
N PHE A 130 -2.85 5.84 -14.54
CA PHE A 130 -1.55 6.48 -14.38
C PHE A 130 -1.30 7.47 -15.52
N PHE A 131 -1.12 8.75 -15.17
CA PHE A 131 -1.01 9.86 -16.14
C PHE A 131 0.41 10.03 -16.70
N GLU A 132 1.42 9.75 -15.87
CA GLU A 132 2.82 9.85 -16.25
C GLU A 132 3.51 8.50 -16.12
N LYS A 133 4.19 8.08 -17.20
CA LYS A 133 5.08 6.92 -17.16
C LYS A 133 6.42 7.31 -16.54
N LYS A 134 6.80 6.69 -15.43
CA LYS A 134 8.15 6.81 -14.86
C LYS A 134 9.09 5.77 -15.48
N PRO A 135 10.43 5.98 -15.45
CA PRO A 135 11.39 5.03 -16.04
C PRO A 135 11.27 3.60 -15.51
N TRP A 136 10.82 3.42 -14.26
CA TRP A 136 10.63 2.12 -13.62
C TRP A 136 9.25 1.49 -13.93
N MET A 137 8.32 2.20 -14.56
CA MET A 137 7.03 1.64 -14.97
C MET A 137 7.18 0.85 -16.28
N GLN A 138 7.71 -0.37 -16.22
CA GLN A 138 7.88 -1.25 -17.38
C GLN A 138 6.52 -1.80 -17.85
N SER A 139 6.32 -1.99 -19.16
CA SER A 139 5.01 -2.10 -19.84
C SER A 139 4.37 -0.76 -20.23
N ASN A 140 3.45 -0.79 -21.19
CA ASN A 140 2.69 0.37 -21.66
C ASN A 140 1.27 0.40 -21.08
N ILE A 141 1.03 -0.32 -19.98
CA ILE A 141 -0.27 -0.37 -19.33
C ILE A 141 -0.44 0.91 -18.50
N GLN A 142 -1.42 1.73 -18.85
CA GLN A 142 -1.71 3.01 -18.16
C GLN A 142 -2.88 2.91 -17.17
N LYS A 143 -3.55 1.76 -17.10
CA LYS A 143 -4.68 1.52 -16.21
C LYS A 143 -4.48 0.17 -15.55
N LEU A 144 -4.30 0.17 -14.23
CA LEU A 144 -4.19 -1.05 -13.43
C LEU A 144 -5.46 -1.19 -12.59
N GLY A 145 -6.25 -2.21 -12.88
CA GLY A 145 -7.27 -2.77 -12.01
C GLY A 145 -6.60 -3.38 -10.77
N MET A 146 -6.97 -2.90 -9.60
CA MET A 146 -6.48 -3.42 -8.33
C MET A 146 -7.61 -3.36 -7.31
N TYR A 147 -7.54 -4.22 -6.29
CA TYR A 147 -8.48 -4.16 -5.19
C TYR A 147 -8.31 -2.85 -4.42
N VAL A 148 -9.41 -2.26 -4.00
CA VAL A 148 -9.44 -1.11 -3.08
C VAL A 148 -10.35 -1.46 -1.92
N PHE A 149 -9.95 -1.06 -0.72
CA PHE A 149 -10.81 -1.09 0.46
C PHE A 149 -10.34 0.00 1.42
N HIS A 150 -10.96 1.18 1.35
CA HIS A 150 -10.61 2.29 2.21
C HIS A 150 -11.80 3.25 2.39
N GLU A 151 -11.81 3.98 3.50
CA GLU A 151 -12.72 5.12 3.74
C GLU A 151 -11.95 6.42 3.98
N ASP A 152 -10.63 6.37 4.02
CA ASP A 152 -9.75 7.54 4.07
C ASP A 152 -9.06 7.72 2.72
N GLU A 153 -8.82 8.97 2.33
CA GLU A 153 -8.11 9.30 1.10
C GLU A 153 -7.17 10.49 1.30
N VAL A 154 -6.06 10.48 0.57
CA VAL A 154 -5.21 11.66 0.44
C VAL A 154 -5.97 12.71 -0.39
N THR A 155 -6.15 13.89 0.19
CA THR A 155 -6.84 15.04 -0.44
C THR A 155 -5.89 16.18 -0.81
N GLN A 156 -4.70 16.21 -0.20
CA GLN A 156 -3.63 17.13 -0.58
C GLN A 156 -2.29 16.39 -0.62
N LEU A 157 -1.58 16.54 -1.73
CA LEU A 157 -0.24 15.98 -1.90
C LEU A 157 0.78 16.66 -0.96
N PRO A 158 1.77 15.90 -0.48
CA PRO A 158 3.00 16.46 0.09
C PRO A 158 3.69 17.45 -0.84
N GLU A 159 4.43 18.41 -0.26
CA GLU A 159 5.23 19.32 -1.07
C GLU A 159 6.29 18.58 -1.90
N GLY A 160 6.38 18.91 -3.18
CA GLY A 160 7.30 18.28 -4.13
C GLY A 160 6.92 16.85 -4.54
N ALA A 161 5.78 16.32 -4.07
CA ALA A 161 5.20 15.10 -4.62
C ALA A 161 4.49 15.39 -5.95
N LYS A 162 4.39 14.36 -6.79
CA LYS A 162 3.71 14.37 -8.08
C LYS A 162 2.60 13.34 -8.08
N LEU A 163 1.40 13.77 -8.46
CA LEU A 163 0.29 12.87 -8.75
C LEU A 163 0.71 11.90 -9.86
N LEU A 164 0.56 10.60 -9.62
CA LEU A 164 0.83 9.57 -10.61
C LEU A 164 -0.45 8.99 -11.18
N GLY A 165 -1.46 8.76 -10.34
CA GLY A 165 -2.71 8.18 -10.81
C GLY A 165 -3.91 8.45 -9.94
N SER A 166 -5.08 8.26 -10.55
CA SER A 166 -6.40 8.48 -9.94
C SER A 166 -7.37 7.39 -10.37
N THR A 167 -8.42 7.19 -9.56
CA THR A 167 -9.63 6.46 -9.92
C THR A 167 -10.82 7.44 -9.93
N PRO A 168 -12.00 7.04 -10.45
CA PRO A 168 -13.20 7.86 -10.32
C PRO A 168 -13.58 8.20 -8.86
N ASN A 169 -13.26 7.32 -7.91
CA ASN A 169 -13.61 7.47 -6.49
C ASN A 169 -12.44 7.89 -5.59
N CYS A 170 -11.21 7.98 -6.11
CA CYS A 170 -10.05 8.46 -5.37
C CYS A 170 -9.14 9.32 -6.26
N LYS A 171 -9.09 10.63 -5.99
CA LYS A 171 -8.34 11.60 -6.81
C LYS A 171 -6.82 11.42 -6.70
N ILE A 172 -6.32 11.03 -5.54
CA ILE A 172 -4.88 10.81 -5.31
C ILE A 172 -4.69 9.32 -5.02
N ALA A 173 -5.00 8.47 -6.00
CA ALA A 173 -4.86 7.02 -5.85
C ALA A 173 -3.39 6.56 -5.89
N SER A 174 -2.49 7.36 -6.46
CA SER A 174 -1.05 7.11 -6.44
C SER A 174 -0.26 8.40 -6.59
N PHE A 175 0.85 8.53 -5.86
CA PHE A 175 1.81 9.61 -6.04
C PHE A 175 3.25 9.13 -5.91
N SER A 176 4.18 9.96 -6.39
CA SER A 176 5.62 9.79 -6.15
C SER A 176 6.22 11.06 -5.56
N LYS A 177 7.35 10.94 -4.88
CA LYS A 177 8.21 12.08 -4.52
C LYS A 177 9.64 11.74 -4.92
N GLY A 178 10.21 12.55 -5.80
CA GLY A 178 11.49 12.24 -6.43
C GLY A 178 11.45 10.89 -7.15
N ASN A 179 12.56 10.14 -7.03
CA ASN A 179 12.65 8.76 -7.52
C ASN A 179 12.64 7.75 -6.36
N HIS A 180 12.50 8.18 -5.10
CA HIS A 180 12.70 7.34 -3.92
C HIS A 180 11.41 7.08 -3.12
N ILE A 181 10.28 7.73 -3.45
CA ILE A 181 8.97 7.39 -2.86
C ILE A 181 7.97 7.09 -3.97
N PHE A 182 7.25 5.98 -3.82
CA PHE A 182 6.14 5.59 -4.69
C PHE A 182 5.00 5.00 -3.85
N THR A 183 3.76 5.41 -4.08
CA THR A 183 2.63 4.96 -3.26
C THR A 183 1.44 4.52 -4.09
N THR A 184 0.56 3.72 -3.50
CA THR A 184 -0.74 3.33 -4.07
C THR A 184 -1.80 3.27 -2.97
N GLN A 185 -2.99 3.78 -3.21
CA GLN A 185 -4.15 3.64 -2.33
C GLN A 185 -4.76 2.22 -2.42
N ALA A 186 -4.45 1.49 -3.49
CA ALA A 186 -4.96 0.15 -3.75
C ALA A 186 -4.13 -0.96 -3.07
N HIS A 187 -4.63 -2.19 -3.18
CA HIS A 187 -4.06 -3.42 -2.66
C HIS A 187 -3.66 -4.35 -3.81
N PRO A 188 -2.44 -4.19 -4.38
CA PRO A 188 -1.93 -5.09 -5.41
C PRO A 188 -1.70 -6.52 -4.90
N GLU A 189 -1.65 -6.71 -3.58
CA GLU A 189 -1.37 -7.96 -2.87
C GLU A 189 -2.62 -8.77 -2.50
N PHE A 190 -3.82 -8.21 -2.72
CA PHE A 190 -5.07 -8.91 -2.39
C PHE A 190 -5.43 -9.95 -3.45
N THR A 191 -6.11 -10.99 -3.00
CA THR A 191 -6.70 -12.05 -3.83
C THR A 191 -8.23 -12.01 -3.74
N PRO A 192 -8.96 -12.64 -4.69
CA PRO A 192 -10.42 -12.71 -4.63
C PRO A 192 -10.94 -13.30 -3.31
N ASP A 193 -10.31 -14.37 -2.83
CA ASP A 193 -10.72 -15.05 -1.59
C ASP A 193 -10.51 -14.18 -0.36
N PHE A 194 -9.35 -13.53 -0.27
CA PHE A 194 -9.05 -12.61 0.83
C PHE A 194 -10.02 -11.43 0.84
N MET A 195 -10.21 -10.79 -0.32
CA MET A 195 -11.14 -9.67 -0.44
C MET A 195 -12.58 -10.07 -0.13
N THR A 196 -13.01 -11.28 -0.53
CA THR A 196 -14.33 -11.82 -0.15
C THR A 196 -14.47 -11.93 1.37
N SER A 197 -13.44 -12.44 2.05
CA SER A 197 -13.45 -12.59 3.50
C SER A 197 -13.54 -11.25 4.20
N VAL A 198 -12.68 -10.29 3.85
CA VAL A 198 -12.67 -8.96 4.50
C VAL A 198 -13.97 -8.19 4.26
N VAL A 199 -14.53 -8.24 3.04
CA VAL A 199 -15.83 -7.63 2.72
C VAL A 199 -16.95 -8.29 3.52
N THR A 200 -16.99 -9.61 3.58
CA THR A 200 -18.03 -10.35 4.33
C THR A 200 -17.92 -10.07 5.83
N TYR A 201 -16.71 -10.09 6.38
CA TYR A 201 -16.45 -9.78 7.78
C TYR A 201 -16.86 -8.35 8.13
N THR A 202 -16.55 -7.38 7.28
CA THR A 202 -16.95 -5.98 7.48
C THR A 202 -18.47 -5.85 7.48
N ALA A 203 -19.18 -6.50 6.57
CA ALA A 203 -20.64 -6.48 6.53
C ALA A 203 -21.31 -7.10 7.77
N GLN A 204 -20.63 -8.01 8.47
CA GLN A 204 -21.10 -8.56 9.74
C GLN A 204 -20.91 -7.59 10.91
N LYS A 205 -19.91 -6.69 10.82
CA LYS A 205 -19.56 -5.73 11.88
C LYS A 205 -20.21 -4.37 11.72
N ASP A 206 -20.41 -3.91 10.48
CA ASP A 206 -21.03 -2.64 10.15
C ASP A 206 -22.30 -2.87 9.32
N GLN A 207 -23.45 -2.62 9.94
CA GLN A 207 -24.77 -2.77 9.30
C GLN A 207 -25.01 -1.73 8.19
N ASN A 208 -24.24 -0.65 8.15
CA ASN A 208 -24.35 0.39 7.12
C ASN A 208 -23.48 0.08 5.90
N PHE A 209 -22.59 -0.91 5.98
CA PHE A 209 -21.75 -1.33 4.88
C PHE A 209 -22.52 -2.24 3.92
N ASN A 210 -22.62 -1.85 2.65
CA ASN A 210 -23.23 -2.67 1.61
C ASN A 210 -22.16 -3.42 0.80
N PRO A 211 -22.02 -4.75 0.96
CA PRO A 211 -20.98 -5.52 0.28
C PRO A 211 -21.31 -5.86 -1.18
N GLN A 212 -22.55 -5.65 -1.64
CA GLN A 212 -23.03 -6.21 -2.91
C GLN A 212 -22.21 -5.79 -4.12
N SER A 213 -21.87 -4.49 -4.22
CA SER A 213 -21.08 -3.97 -5.34
C SER A 213 -19.68 -4.57 -5.37
N ALA A 214 -19.03 -4.66 -4.19
CA ALA A 214 -17.69 -5.23 -4.08
C ALA A 214 -17.67 -6.73 -4.42
N LEU A 215 -18.63 -7.50 -3.90
CA LEU A 215 -18.74 -8.94 -4.18
C LEU A 215 -19.05 -9.22 -5.65
N ALA A 216 -19.79 -8.33 -6.33
CA ALA A 216 -20.05 -8.47 -7.77
C ALA A 216 -18.80 -8.27 -8.64
N GLN A 217 -17.82 -7.49 -8.16
CA GLN A 217 -16.57 -7.17 -8.86
C GLN A 217 -15.39 -8.04 -8.43
N ILE A 218 -15.59 -9.01 -7.53
CA ILE A 218 -14.50 -9.71 -6.85
C ILE A 218 -13.54 -10.44 -7.80
N ASN A 219 -14.07 -10.88 -8.94
CA ASN A 219 -13.35 -11.61 -9.99
C ASN A 219 -13.01 -10.72 -11.20
N ASP A 220 -13.21 -9.40 -11.10
CA ASP A 220 -12.77 -8.49 -12.16
C ASP A 220 -11.24 -8.60 -12.32
N PRO A 221 -10.71 -8.48 -13.55
CA PRO A 221 -9.28 -8.60 -13.80
C PRO A 221 -8.47 -7.60 -12.95
N THR A 222 -7.39 -8.10 -12.36
CA THR A 222 -6.43 -7.29 -11.62
C THR A 222 -5.03 -7.39 -12.20
N GLU A 223 -4.31 -6.27 -12.18
CA GLU A 223 -2.94 -6.13 -12.65
C GLU A 223 -1.97 -5.83 -11.49
N GLY A 224 -2.23 -6.41 -10.30
CA GLY A 224 -1.35 -6.29 -9.14
C GLY A 224 0.09 -6.76 -9.43
N HIS A 225 0.25 -7.78 -10.28
CA HIS A 225 1.56 -8.24 -10.75
C HIS A 225 2.33 -7.17 -11.54
N VAL A 226 1.65 -6.37 -12.39
CA VAL A 226 2.28 -5.26 -13.13
C VAL A 226 2.72 -4.16 -12.17
N TYR A 227 1.94 -3.89 -11.12
CA TYR A 227 2.37 -2.97 -10.06
C TYR A 227 3.61 -3.50 -9.33
N ALA A 228 3.68 -4.81 -9.07
CA ALA A 228 4.83 -5.45 -8.45
C ALA A 228 6.09 -5.42 -9.34
N ASP A 229 5.95 -5.59 -10.66
CA ASP A 229 7.02 -5.36 -11.64
C ASP A 229 7.56 -3.93 -11.53
N TRP A 230 6.66 -2.95 -11.48
CA TRP A 230 7.04 -1.53 -11.34
C TRP A 230 7.78 -1.26 -10.04
N CYS A 231 7.30 -1.82 -8.93
CA CYS A 231 7.96 -1.74 -7.63
C CYS A 231 9.37 -2.36 -7.66
N THR A 232 9.51 -3.51 -8.33
CA THR A 232 10.79 -4.21 -8.46
C THR A 232 11.80 -3.35 -9.23
N GLU A 233 11.39 -2.77 -10.35
CA GLU A 233 12.25 -1.87 -11.15
C GLU A 233 12.54 -0.55 -10.42
N PHE A 234 11.59 -0.06 -9.64
CA PHE A 234 11.78 1.09 -8.77
C PHE A 234 12.87 0.82 -7.73
N PHE A 235 12.84 -0.33 -7.06
CA PHE A 235 13.89 -0.72 -6.11
C PHE A 235 15.24 -0.94 -6.80
N LYS A 236 15.26 -1.57 -7.98
CA LYS A 236 16.50 -1.78 -8.77
C LYS A 236 17.23 -0.48 -9.11
N GLY A 237 16.50 0.61 -9.33
CA GLY A 237 17.10 1.91 -9.61
C GLY A 237 17.97 2.49 -8.49
N HIS A 238 18.05 1.82 -7.33
CA HIS A 238 18.69 2.32 -6.13
C HIS A 238 19.71 1.35 -5.50
N VAL A 239 19.96 0.17 -6.10
CA VAL A 239 20.82 -0.91 -5.56
C VAL A 239 22.05 -1.23 -6.38
#